data_AF-A0A7S1PPP7-F1
#
_entry.id   AF-A0A7S1PPP7-F1
#
_cell.length_a   1.000
_cell.length_b   1.000
_cell.length_c   1.000
_cell.angle_alpha   90.00
_cell.angle_beta   90.00
_cell.angle_gamma   90.00
#
_symmetry.space_group_name_H-M   'P 1'
#
loop_
_entity.id
_entity.type
_entity.pdbx_description
1 polymer ?
#
loop_
_entity_poly.entity_id
_entity_poly.type
_entity_poly.pdbx_seq_one_letter_code
_entity_poly.pdbx_strand_id
1 'polypeptide(L)'
;CAHVTHLTLDQADDVTDASLTAAAQRWPRLQHLDVFATGATDQSIRAVAHSCPELKFLSVGCTWITTASITAIARHCPLLTELDVSYTAGATDASVAAIAAGCPSLRRLDMHAAGEITDTGMEAIATHCQQLEFLDVSATTKGVTNAAVENVARRCSKLRTLQTKITGLTDVLQAMEARRRS
;
A
#
# COMPACT_ATOMS: atom_id res chain seq x y z
N CYS A 1 23.74 -11.42 -11.34
CA CYS A 1 23.91 -11.04 -9.91
C CYS A 1 22.84 -11.71 -9.05
N ALA A 2 23.22 -12.34 -7.94
CA ALA A 2 22.29 -12.98 -6.98
C ALA A 2 22.04 -12.14 -5.71
N HIS A 3 22.48 -10.88 -5.69
CA HIS A 3 22.50 -10.02 -4.50
C HIS A 3 21.75 -8.69 -4.68
N VAL A 4 20.79 -8.65 -5.61
CA VAL A 4 19.98 -7.43 -5.78
C VAL A 4 18.98 -7.35 -4.62
N THR A 5 19.06 -6.27 -3.85
CA THR A 5 18.13 -5.97 -2.76
C THR A 5 17.25 -4.76 -3.08
N HIS A 6 17.65 -3.94 -4.06
CA HIS A 6 16.94 -2.74 -4.49
C HIS A 6 16.88 -2.72 -6.01
N LEU A 7 15.69 -2.50 -6.55
CA LEU A 7 15.43 -2.36 -7.97
C LEU A 7 14.35 -1.29 -8.19
N THR A 8 14.63 -0.36 -9.08
CA THR A 8 13.69 0.67 -9.53
C THR A 8 13.59 0.60 -11.04
N LEU A 9 12.37 0.49 -11.55
CA LEU A 9 12.01 0.39 -12.96
C LEU A 9 10.79 1.31 -13.24
N ASP A 10 10.66 2.41 -12.52
CA ASP A 10 9.54 3.33 -12.64
C ASP A 10 9.46 3.91 -14.07
N GLN A 11 8.26 3.97 -14.63
CA GLN A 11 8.00 4.46 -16.00
C GLN A 11 8.75 3.67 -17.10
N ALA A 12 9.20 2.46 -16.81
CA ALA A 12 9.91 1.65 -17.80
C ALA A 12 8.93 0.88 -18.70
N ASP A 13 8.73 1.36 -19.91
CA ASP A 13 7.80 0.81 -20.91
C ASP A 13 8.13 -0.64 -21.32
N ASP A 14 9.39 -1.06 -21.22
CA ASP A 14 9.85 -2.39 -21.62
C ASP A 14 9.66 -3.46 -20.52
N VAL A 15 9.12 -3.09 -19.36
CA VAL A 15 8.87 -4.04 -18.27
C VAL A 15 7.67 -4.93 -18.60
N THR A 16 7.97 -6.21 -18.82
CA THR A 16 6.97 -7.26 -19.05
C THR A 16 6.85 -8.18 -17.85
N ASP A 17 5.69 -8.85 -17.70
CA ASP A 17 5.50 -9.83 -16.63
C ASP A 17 6.55 -10.95 -16.64
N ALA A 18 7.00 -11.36 -17.83
CA ALA A 18 8.02 -12.38 -17.99
C ALA A 18 9.36 -11.92 -17.40
N SER A 19 9.77 -10.68 -17.70
CA SER A 19 11.02 -10.10 -17.18
C SER A 19 10.98 -9.94 -15.66
N LEU A 20 9.86 -9.44 -15.11
CA LEU A 20 9.71 -9.21 -13.68
C LEU A 20 9.58 -10.53 -12.89
N THR A 21 8.90 -11.53 -13.46
CA THR A 21 8.84 -12.88 -12.88
C THR A 21 10.22 -13.53 -12.81
N ALA A 22 11.00 -13.45 -13.90
CA ALA A 22 12.35 -13.99 -13.93
C ALA A 22 13.29 -13.26 -12.95
N ALA A 23 13.14 -11.94 -12.82
CA ALA A 23 13.85 -11.13 -11.84
C ALA A 23 13.53 -11.55 -10.40
N ALA A 24 12.24 -11.69 -10.06
CA ALA A 24 11.78 -12.10 -8.74
C ALA A 24 12.35 -13.45 -8.31
N GLN A 25 12.33 -14.44 -9.21
CA GLN A 25 12.88 -15.77 -8.97
C GLN A 25 14.40 -15.77 -8.76
N ARG A 26 15.10 -14.79 -9.36
CA ARG A 26 16.56 -14.68 -9.25
C ARG A 26 17.01 -13.88 -8.02
N TRP A 27 16.12 -13.07 -7.45
CA TRP A 27 16.43 -12.13 -6.35
C TRP A 27 15.52 -12.37 -5.13
N PRO A 28 15.68 -13.50 -4.43
CA PRO A 28 14.83 -13.83 -3.27
C PRO A 28 15.03 -12.91 -2.06
N ARG A 29 16.12 -12.13 -2.04
CA ARG A 29 16.43 -11.13 -1.00
C ARG A 29 16.08 -9.70 -1.43
N LEU A 30 15.22 -9.54 -2.44
CA LEU A 30 14.76 -8.22 -2.84
C LEU A 30 13.98 -7.57 -1.68
N GLN A 31 14.38 -6.37 -1.29
CA GLN A 31 13.79 -5.61 -0.18
C GLN A 31 13.06 -4.36 -0.68
N HIS A 32 13.43 -3.85 -1.85
CA HIS A 32 12.85 -2.67 -2.46
C HIS A 32 12.59 -2.95 -3.94
N LEU A 33 11.34 -2.82 -4.34
CA LEU A 33 10.92 -2.88 -5.73
C LEU A 33 10.02 -1.69 -6.06
N ASP A 34 10.39 -0.93 -7.08
CA ASP A 34 9.55 0.09 -7.67
C ASP A 34 9.31 -0.25 -9.14
N VAL A 35 8.04 -0.47 -9.48
CA VAL A 35 7.57 -0.72 -10.85
C VAL A 35 6.38 0.19 -11.17
N PHE A 36 6.34 1.38 -10.58
CA PHE A 36 5.30 2.37 -10.83
C PHE A 36 5.18 2.67 -12.33
N ALA A 37 3.94 2.73 -12.84
CA ALA A 37 3.62 3.02 -14.24
C ALA A 37 4.35 2.12 -15.24
N THR A 38 4.33 0.81 -14.98
CA THR A 38 4.83 -0.22 -15.90
C THR A 38 3.70 -1.09 -16.43
N GLY A 39 4.02 -1.97 -17.39
CA GLY A 39 3.12 -3.00 -17.90
C GLY A 39 2.87 -4.18 -16.95
N ALA A 40 3.25 -4.09 -15.67
CA ALA A 40 3.09 -5.17 -14.70
C ALA A 40 1.60 -5.49 -14.44
N THR A 41 1.28 -6.79 -14.35
CA THR A 41 -0.07 -7.29 -14.05
C THR A 41 -0.07 -8.18 -12.81
N ASP A 42 -1.23 -8.75 -12.50
CA ASP A 42 -1.35 -9.72 -11.40
C ASP A 42 -0.39 -10.91 -11.52
N GLN A 43 -0.01 -11.29 -12.74
CA GLN A 43 0.90 -12.42 -12.95
C GLN A 43 2.26 -12.17 -12.28
N SER A 44 2.91 -11.06 -12.63
CA SER A 44 4.25 -10.77 -12.12
C SER A 44 4.25 -10.32 -10.67
N ILE A 45 3.27 -9.52 -10.25
CA ILE A 45 3.21 -9.05 -8.87
C ILE A 45 2.94 -10.18 -7.89
N ARG A 46 2.13 -11.18 -8.27
CA ARG A 46 2.02 -12.41 -7.49
C ARG A 46 3.35 -13.16 -7.45
N ALA A 47 4.06 -13.29 -8.57
CA ALA A 47 5.37 -13.95 -8.59
C ALA A 47 6.39 -13.24 -7.68
N VAL A 48 6.43 -11.91 -7.72
CA VAL A 48 7.22 -11.05 -6.81
C VAL A 48 6.85 -11.35 -5.35
N ALA A 49 5.56 -11.28 -5.00
CA ALA A 49 5.11 -11.50 -3.63
C ALA A 49 5.53 -12.88 -3.10
N HIS A 50 5.42 -13.93 -3.91
CA HIS A 50 5.80 -15.29 -3.50
C HIS A 50 7.32 -15.51 -3.43
N SER A 51 8.09 -14.83 -4.28
CA SER A 51 9.53 -15.09 -4.42
C SER A 51 10.39 -14.18 -3.55
N CYS A 52 9.87 -13.04 -3.11
CA CYS A 52 10.62 -11.99 -2.40
C CYS A 52 10.00 -11.70 -1.01
N PRO A 53 10.08 -12.64 -0.04
CA PRO A 53 9.47 -12.47 1.28
C PRO A 53 10.14 -11.38 2.15
N GLU A 54 11.33 -10.92 1.75
CA GLU A 54 12.08 -9.85 2.43
C GLU A 54 11.68 -8.42 2.00
N LEU A 55 10.65 -8.27 1.16
CA LEU A 55 10.17 -6.97 0.69
C LEU A 55 9.75 -6.06 1.85
N LYS A 56 10.31 -4.85 1.85
CA LYS A 56 10.02 -3.75 2.78
C LYS A 56 9.38 -2.57 2.06
N PHE A 57 9.74 -2.35 0.81
CA PHE A 57 9.16 -1.33 -0.06
C PHE A 57 8.65 -1.97 -1.34
N LEU A 58 7.40 -1.67 -1.70
CA LEU A 58 6.81 -2.05 -2.98
C LEU A 58 5.95 -0.91 -3.51
N SER A 59 6.33 -0.36 -4.68
CA SER A 59 5.42 0.46 -5.48
C SER A 59 5.00 -0.28 -6.75
N VAL A 60 3.69 -0.41 -6.90
CA VAL A 60 2.98 -0.98 -8.04
C VAL A 60 1.88 -0.03 -8.51
N GLY A 61 2.01 1.25 -8.20
CA GLY A 61 1.04 2.27 -8.63
C GLY A 61 1.00 2.40 -10.14
N CYS A 62 -0.14 2.79 -10.70
CA CYS A 62 -0.35 2.94 -12.15
C CYS A 62 -0.03 1.65 -12.95
N THR A 63 -0.31 0.47 -12.37
CA THR A 63 -0.17 -0.83 -13.04
C THR A 63 -1.54 -1.52 -13.18
N TRP A 64 -1.58 -2.65 -13.89
CA TRP A 64 -2.81 -3.38 -14.19
C TRP A 64 -3.12 -4.49 -13.17
N ILE A 65 -2.99 -4.18 -11.88
CA ILE A 65 -3.23 -5.13 -10.80
C ILE A 65 -4.64 -5.03 -10.20
N THR A 66 -5.08 -6.12 -9.60
CA THR A 66 -6.38 -6.25 -8.93
C THR A 66 -6.23 -6.59 -7.45
N THR A 67 -7.36 -6.77 -6.76
CA THR A 67 -7.42 -7.29 -5.38
C THR A 67 -6.64 -8.59 -5.21
N ALA A 68 -6.51 -9.42 -6.26
CA ALA A 68 -5.76 -10.68 -6.21
C ALA A 68 -4.27 -10.46 -5.88
N SER A 69 -3.63 -9.46 -6.51
CA SER A 69 -2.24 -9.11 -6.22
C SER A 69 -2.08 -8.50 -4.84
N ILE A 70 -2.95 -7.56 -4.47
CA ILE A 70 -2.88 -6.93 -3.16
C ILE A 70 -3.02 -7.98 -2.04
N THR A 71 -3.93 -8.93 -2.21
CA THR A 71 -4.09 -10.05 -1.26
C THR A 71 -2.85 -10.95 -1.21
N ALA A 72 -2.21 -11.20 -2.36
CA ALA A 72 -0.97 -11.99 -2.40
C ALA A 72 0.20 -11.26 -1.72
N ILE A 73 0.35 -9.95 -1.99
CA ILE A 73 1.34 -9.08 -1.33
C ILE A 73 1.16 -9.16 0.18
N ALA A 74 -0.06 -8.94 0.67
CA ALA A 74 -0.36 -8.99 2.09
C ALA A 74 -0.03 -10.34 2.74
N ARG A 75 -0.26 -11.45 2.04
CA ARG A 75 -0.01 -12.80 2.56
C ARG A 75 1.46 -13.20 2.57
N HIS A 76 2.25 -12.71 1.63
CA HIS A 76 3.61 -13.22 1.39
C HIS A 76 4.72 -12.21 1.71
N CYS A 77 4.39 -10.94 1.94
CA CYS A 77 5.35 -9.87 2.25
C CYS A 77 5.12 -9.26 3.66
N PRO A 78 5.33 -10.03 4.75
CA PRO A 78 5.02 -9.58 6.11
C PRO A 78 5.95 -8.47 6.63
N LEU A 79 7.08 -8.24 5.95
CA LEU A 79 8.07 -7.23 6.31
C LEU A 79 7.83 -5.87 5.64
N LEU A 80 6.75 -5.71 4.89
CA LEU A 80 6.42 -4.45 4.23
C LEU A 80 6.26 -3.32 5.24
N THR A 81 6.99 -2.25 4.98
CA THR A 81 6.89 -0.96 5.67
C THR A 81 6.26 0.10 4.78
N GLU A 82 6.37 -0.03 3.46
CA GLU A 82 5.81 0.92 2.50
C GLU A 82 5.17 0.18 1.32
N LEU A 83 3.90 0.50 1.04
CA LEU A 83 3.14 -0.04 -0.07
C LEU A 83 2.42 1.10 -0.81
N ASP A 84 2.66 1.18 -2.12
CA ASP A 84 1.96 2.07 -3.03
C ASP A 84 1.22 1.24 -4.09
N VAL A 85 -0.10 1.36 -4.08
CA VAL A 85 -1.03 0.77 -5.05
C VAL A 85 -1.89 1.85 -5.72
N SER A 86 -1.43 3.10 -5.71
CA SER A 86 -2.15 4.25 -6.27
C SER A 86 -2.48 4.06 -7.75
N TYR A 87 -3.60 4.62 -8.21
CA TYR A 87 -4.07 4.52 -9.60
C TYR A 87 -4.26 3.08 -10.12
N THR A 88 -4.45 2.10 -9.23
CA THR A 88 -4.87 0.74 -9.60
C THR A 88 -6.38 0.57 -9.46
N ALA A 89 -6.93 -0.61 -9.77
CA ALA A 89 -8.33 -0.94 -9.48
C ALA A 89 -8.45 -2.01 -8.37
N GLY A 90 -7.38 -2.22 -7.61
CA GLY A 90 -7.25 -3.37 -6.71
C GLY A 90 -7.78 -3.15 -5.29
N ALA A 91 -7.93 -1.89 -4.85
CA ALA A 91 -8.31 -1.56 -3.48
C ALA A 91 -9.81 -1.76 -3.23
N THR A 92 -10.09 -2.69 -2.33
CA THR A 92 -11.40 -3.01 -1.73
C THR A 92 -11.25 -3.19 -0.23
N ASP A 93 -12.32 -3.09 0.55
CA ASP A 93 -12.28 -3.33 2.01
C ASP A 93 -11.64 -4.69 2.36
N ALA A 94 -11.90 -5.74 1.57
CA ALA A 94 -11.30 -7.06 1.75
C ALA A 94 -9.78 -7.04 1.52
N SER A 95 -9.31 -6.34 0.47
CA SER A 95 -7.88 -6.20 0.20
C SER A 95 -7.17 -5.37 1.28
N VAL A 96 -7.82 -4.33 1.79
CA VAL A 96 -7.31 -3.48 2.88
C VAL A 96 -7.23 -4.27 4.18
N ALA A 97 -8.24 -5.06 4.50
CA ALA A 97 -8.20 -5.97 5.64
C ALA A 97 -7.07 -6.99 5.53
N ALA A 98 -6.82 -7.52 4.32
CA ALA A 98 -5.69 -8.40 4.07
C ALA A 98 -4.35 -7.67 4.34
N ILE A 99 -4.13 -6.48 3.78
CA ILE A 99 -2.93 -5.66 4.04
C ILE A 99 -2.76 -5.44 5.54
N ALA A 100 -3.82 -4.98 6.21
CA ALA A 100 -3.78 -4.60 7.62
C ALA A 100 -3.39 -5.80 8.53
N ALA A 101 -3.89 -7.00 8.22
CA ALA A 101 -3.56 -8.22 8.95
C ALA A 101 -2.18 -8.81 8.57
N GLY A 102 -1.78 -8.68 7.30
CA GLY A 102 -0.60 -9.31 6.73
C GLY A 102 0.70 -8.52 6.88
N CYS A 103 0.61 -7.20 6.97
CA CYS A 103 1.76 -6.29 7.00
C CYS A 103 1.78 -5.47 8.31
N PRO A 104 2.09 -6.07 9.47
CA PRO A 104 2.00 -5.41 10.78
C PRO A 104 3.01 -4.27 10.99
N SER A 105 4.05 -4.21 10.15
CA SER A 105 5.09 -3.16 10.20
C SER A 105 4.83 -2.00 9.24
N LEU A 106 3.65 -1.93 8.62
CA LEU A 106 3.34 -0.93 7.61
C LEU A 106 3.33 0.49 8.20
N ARG A 107 4.11 1.37 7.57
CA ARG A 107 4.29 2.79 7.93
C ARG A 107 3.73 3.72 6.86
N ARG A 108 3.79 3.33 5.59
CA ARG A 108 3.23 4.09 4.46
C ARG A 108 2.29 3.21 3.66
N LEU A 109 1.06 3.66 3.49
CA LEU A 109 0.09 3.06 2.58
C LEU A 109 -0.49 4.13 1.67
N ASP A 110 -0.21 4.00 0.37
CA ASP A 110 -0.75 4.88 -0.66
C ASP A 110 -1.75 4.11 -1.52
N MET A 111 -3.02 4.55 -1.46
CA MET A 111 -4.13 3.98 -2.20
C MET A 111 -4.88 5.07 -2.96
N HIS A 112 -4.22 6.18 -3.31
CA HIS A 112 -4.84 7.24 -4.09
C HIS A 112 -5.49 6.68 -5.37
N ALA A 113 -6.77 6.92 -5.59
CA ALA A 113 -7.51 6.44 -6.77
C ALA A 113 -7.33 4.94 -7.08
N ALA A 114 -7.12 4.10 -6.06
CA ALA A 114 -6.81 2.68 -6.21
C ALA A 114 -8.03 1.74 -6.26
N GLY A 115 -9.25 2.27 -6.20
CA GLY A 115 -10.49 1.48 -6.12
C GLY A 115 -11.58 2.13 -5.26
N GLU A 116 -12.37 1.31 -4.58
CA GLU A 116 -13.47 1.77 -3.72
C GLU A 116 -13.32 1.20 -2.31
N ILE A 117 -13.22 2.08 -1.32
CA ILE A 117 -13.13 1.72 0.10
C ILE A 117 -14.28 2.37 0.89
N THR A 118 -14.64 1.75 1.99
CA THR A 118 -15.64 2.24 2.94
C THR A 118 -15.08 2.34 4.35
N ASP A 119 -15.94 2.74 5.30
CA ASP A 119 -15.64 2.70 6.73
C ASP A 119 -15.13 1.33 7.21
N THR A 120 -15.51 0.23 6.53
CA THR A 120 -15.03 -1.12 6.89
C THR A 120 -13.54 -1.28 6.61
N GLY A 121 -13.05 -0.83 5.46
CA GLY A 121 -11.61 -0.82 5.16
C GLY A 121 -10.84 0.10 6.11
N MET A 122 -11.41 1.27 6.44
CA MET A 122 -10.81 2.21 7.40
C MET A 122 -10.74 1.63 8.82
N GLU A 123 -11.76 0.87 9.25
CA GLU A 123 -11.76 0.18 10.55
C GLU A 123 -10.65 -0.88 10.63
N ALA A 124 -10.42 -1.63 9.54
CA ALA A 124 -9.34 -2.60 9.48
C ALA A 124 -7.96 -1.93 9.66
N ILE A 125 -7.74 -0.78 8.99
CA ILE A 125 -6.53 0.03 9.17
C ILE A 125 -6.39 0.49 10.62
N ALA A 126 -7.45 1.07 11.18
CA ALA A 126 -7.44 1.57 12.56
C ALA A 126 -7.18 0.45 13.59
N THR A 127 -7.57 -0.78 13.27
CA THR A 127 -7.45 -1.94 14.15
C THR A 127 -6.08 -2.60 14.11
N HIS A 128 -5.38 -2.59 12.97
CA HIS A 128 -4.15 -3.38 12.81
C HIS A 128 -2.90 -2.57 12.41
N CYS A 129 -3.05 -1.33 11.93
CA CYS A 129 -1.94 -0.53 11.40
C CYS A 129 -1.49 0.57 12.39
N GLN A 130 -1.17 0.24 13.64
CA GLN A 130 -0.77 1.26 14.64
C GLN A 130 0.58 1.93 14.35
N GLN A 131 1.40 1.33 13.47
CA GLN A 131 2.68 1.89 13.03
C GLN A 131 2.54 2.87 11.86
N LEU A 132 1.33 3.07 11.34
CA LEU A 132 1.10 3.87 10.15
C LEU A 132 1.43 5.35 10.40
N GLU A 133 2.25 5.91 9.51
CA GLU A 133 2.72 7.30 9.52
C GLU A 133 2.14 8.10 8.35
N PHE A 134 1.84 7.42 7.24
CA PHE A 134 1.21 8.01 6.06
C PHE A 134 0.09 7.10 5.54
N LEU A 135 -1.06 7.71 5.28
CA LEU A 135 -2.18 7.08 4.60
C LEU A 135 -2.74 8.04 3.54
N ASP A 136 -2.79 7.60 2.29
CA ASP A 136 -3.59 8.26 1.25
C ASP A 136 -4.72 7.34 0.81
N VAL A 137 -5.95 7.81 0.99
CA VAL A 137 -7.18 7.17 0.51
C VAL A 137 -7.99 8.11 -0.38
N SER A 138 -7.43 9.26 -0.74
CA SER A 138 -8.11 10.23 -1.57
C SER A 138 -8.50 9.62 -2.93
N ALA A 139 -9.66 10.03 -3.43
CA ALA A 139 -10.28 9.45 -4.63
C ALA A 139 -10.64 7.94 -4.55
N THR A 140 -10.64 7.32 -3.35
CA THR A 140 -11.24 5.99 -3.11
C THR A 140 -12.42 6.02 -2.12
N THR A 141 -12.73 7.20 -1.57
CA THR A 141 -13.59 7.41 -0.39
C THR A 141 -15.10 7.49 -0.65
N LYS A 142 -15.67 6.80 -1.64
CA LYS A 142 -17.12 6.91 -1.92
C LYS A 142 -18.01 6.50 -0.74
N GLY A 143 -17.53 5.65 0.16
CA GLY A 143 -18.25 5.20 1.36
C GLY A 143 -17.53 5.47 2.67
N VAL A 144 -16.59 6.42 2.71
CA VAL A 144 -15.85 6.75 3.93
C VAL A 144 -16.45 8.00 4.60
N THR A 145 -16.70 7.90 5.91
CA THR A 145 -17.27 8.96 6.74
C THR A 145 -16.21 9.70 7.56
N ASN A 146 -16.57 10.86 8.11
CA ASN A 146 -15.71 11.60 9.04
C ASN A 146 -15.36 10.76 10.27
N ALA A 147 -16.31 9.97 10.79
CA ALA A 147 -16.10 9.12 11.96
C ALA A 147 -15.03 8.05 11.71
N ALA A 148 -15.00 7.46 10.52
CA ALA A 148 -13.95 6.49 10.17
C ALA A 148 -12.57 7.14 10.06
N VAL A 149 -12.49 8.33 9.46
CA VAL A 149 -11.25 9.12 9.40
C VAL A 149 -10.77 9.49 10.81
N GLU A 150 -11.65 9.98 11.67
CA GLU A 150 -11.37 10.27 13.07
C GLU A 150 -10.88 9.03 13.81
N ASN A 151 -11.50 7.87 13.57
CA ASN A 151 -11.08 6.62 14.20
C ASN A 151 -9.66 6.21 13.79
N VAL A 152 -9.31 6.33 12.50
CA VAL A 152 -7.95 6.11 12.02
C VAL A 152 -6.97 7.10 12.66
N ALA A 153 -7.27 8.40 12.65
CA ALA A 153 -6.41 9.43 13.23
C ALA A 153 -6.20 9.26 14.75
N ARG A 154 -7.19 8.69 15.44
CA ARG A 154 -7.13 8.41 16.88
C ARG A 154 -6.33 7.14 17.19
N ARG A 155 -6.53 6.05 16.43
CA ARG A 155 -5.92 4.74 16.71
C ARG A 155 -4.52 4.59 16.12
N CYS A 156 -4.24 5.20 14.97
CA CYS A 156 -2.91 5.25 14.37
C CYS A 156 -2.15 6.45 14.96
N SER A 157 -1.63 6.30 16.19
CA SER A 157 -1.01 7.40 16.94
C SER A 157 0.26 7.96 16.29
N LYS A 158 0.92 7.19 15.41
CA LYS A 158 2.08 7.62 14.62
C LYS A 158 1.72 8.36 13.34
N LEU A 159 0.45 8.45 12.98
CA LEU A 159 0.00 9.01 11.71
C LEU A 159 0.33 10.51 11.64
N ARG A 160 1.14 10.88 10.65
CA ARG A 160 1.59 12.26 10.38
C ARG A 160 0.88 12.85 9.17
N THR A 161 0.43 12.01 8.26
CA THR A 161 -0.24 12.43 7.04
C THR A 161 -1.42 11.51 6.76
N LEU A 162 -2.59 12.12 6.61
CA LEU A 162 -3.82 11.45 6.18
C LEU A 162 -4.43 12.28 5.04
N GLN A 163 -4.41 11.73 3.84
CA GLN A 163 -4.99 12.36 2.66
C GLN A 163 -6.33 11.71 2.35
N THR A 164 -7.37 12.54 2.32
CA THR A 164 -8.75 12.16 2.00
C THR A 164 -9.45 13.33 1.31
N LYS A 165 -10.45 13.05 0.46
CA LYS A 165 -11.31 14.10 -0.15
C LYS A 165 -12.45 14.55 0.77
N ILE A 166 -12.58 13.93 1.94
CA ILE A 166 -13.62 14.24 2.92
C ILE A 166 -13.38 15.62 3.53
N THR A 167 -14.43 16.43 3.62
CA THR A 167 -14.39 17.80 4.13
C THR A 167 -14.75 17.86 5.62
N GLY A 168 -14.47 19.00 6.27
CA GLY A 168 -14.85 19.21 7.68
C GLY A 168 -13.97 18.50 8.71
N LEU A 169 -12.75 18.08 8.33
CA LEU A 169 -11.79 17.37 9.19
C LEU A 169 -10.66 18.27 9.71
N THR A 170 -10.84 19.59 9.66
CA THR A 170 -9.78 20.57 9.98
C THR A 170 -9.17 20.34 11.37
N ASP A 171 -10.00 20.11 12.38
CA ASP A 171 -9.54 19.92 13.76
C ASP A 171 -8.72 18.63 13.91
N VAL A 172 -9.13 17.56 13.21
CA VAL A 172 -8.42 16.27 13.18
C VAL A 172 -7.05 16.44 12.54
N LEU A 173 -6.99 17.13 11.39
CA LEU A 173 -5.75 17.37 10.67
C LEU A 173 -4.79 18.27 11.48
N GLN A 174 -5.30 19.32 12.13
CA GLN A 174 -4.51 20.17 13.03
C GLN A 174 -3.98 19.39 14.24
N ALA A 175 -4.79 18.51 14.83
CA ALA A 175 -4.35 17.67 15.95
C ALA A 175 -3.23 16.70 15.53
N MET A 176 -3.31 16.15 14.32
CA MET A 176 -2.24 15.31 13.75
C MET A 176 -0.96 16.14 13.49
N GLU A 177 -1.08 17.35 12.94
CA GLU A 177 0.07 18.24 12.74
C GLU A 177 0.74 18.65 14.05
N ALA A 178 -0.03 18.86 15.12
CA ALA A 178 0.51 19.13 16.45
C ALA A 178 1.37 17.96 16.96
N ARG A 179 0.91 16.71 16.80
CA ARG A 179 1.68 15.50 17.13
C ARG A 179 2.96 15.35 16.32
N ARG A 180 3.02 15.91 15.12
CA ARG A 180 4.23 15.89 14.29
C ARG A 180 5.37 16.72 14.88
N ARG A 181 5.03 17.76 15.65
CA ARG A 181 5.96 18.77 16.21
C ARG A 181 6.44 18.46 17.64
N SER A 182 5.79 17.53 18.34
CA SER A 182 6.18 17.03 19.68
C SER A 182 7.10 15.82 19.59
#